data_AF-A0A259C8C0-F1
#
_entry.id   AF-A0A259C8C0-F1
#
_cell.length_a   1.000
_cell.length_b   1.000
_cell.length_c   1.000
_cell.angle_alpha   90.00
_cell.angle_beta   90.00
_cell.angle_gamma   90.00
#
_symmetry.space_group_name_H-M   'P 1'
#
loop_
_entity.id
_entity.type
_entity.pdbx_description
1 polymer ?
#
loop_
_entity_poly.entity_id
_entity_poly.type
_entity_poly.pdbx_seq_one_letter_code
_entity_poly.pdbx_strand_id
1 'polypeptide(L)' 'MTAVVIFHKNIEEMTMTLEHHIEELRAELRNAIDAGERHQIEAELEAARAQLARRIAEEELP' A
#
# COMPACT_ATOMS: atom_id res chain seq x y z
N MET A 1 -10.11 16.31 -23.62
CA MET A 1 -10.12 14.85 -23.36
C MET A 1 -8.77 14.39 -22.81
N THR A 2 -8.20 15.09 -21.81
CA THR A 2 -6.84 14.78 -21.30
C THR A 2 -6.75 14.81 -19.78
N ALA A 3 -7.79 15.26 -19.06
CA ALA A 3 -7.76 15.30 -17.60
C ALA A 3 -8.07 13.92 -16.98
N VAL A 4 -9.08 13.21 -17.47
CA VAL A 4 -9.53 11.92 -16.90
C VAL A 4 -8.45 10.83 -16.98
N VAL A 5 -7.71 10.80 -18.09
CA VAL A 5 -6.69 9.76 -18.36
C VAL A 5 -5.46 9.92 -17.45
N ILE A 6 -5.16 11.15 -17.01
CA ILE A 6 -4.01 11.42 -16.13
C ILE A 6 -4.30 10.99 -14.68
N PHE A 7 -5.55 11.14 -14.21
CA PHE A 7 -5.93 10.71 -12.86
C PHE A 7 -5.96 9.18 -12.73
N HIS A 8 -6.53 8.46 -13.70
CA HIS A 8 -6.56 6.99 -13.67
C HIS A 8 -5.14 6.39 -13.61
N LYS A 9 -4.23 6.89 -14.46
CA LYS A 9 -2.87 6.38 -14.54
C LYS A 9 -2.04 6.62 -13.27
N ASN A 10 -2.28 7.74 -12.58
CA ASN A 10 -1.61 8.05 -11.31
C ASN A 10 -2.10 7.17 -10.17
N ILE A 11 -3.40 6.82 -10.15
CA ILE A 11 -3.96 5.95 -9.12
C ILE A 11 -3.44 4.51 -9.30
N GLU A 12 -3.43 3.98 -10.52
CA GLU A 12 -2.86 2.65 -10.81
C GLU A 12 -1.37 2.56 -10.44
N GLU A 13 -0.56 3.57 -10.77
CA GLU A 13 0.86 3.65 -10.36
C GLU A 13 1.02 3.74 -8.83
N MET A 14 0.15 4.48 -8.14
CA MET A 14 0.16 4.58 -6.68
C MET A 14 -0.30 3.29 -5.98
N THR A 15 -1.27 2.56 -6.56
CA THR A 15 -1.75 1.28 -6.03
C THR A 15 -0.70 0.19 -6.21
N MET A 16 -0.06 0.11 -7.39
CA MET A 16 1.06 -0.82 -7.65
C MET A 16 2.26 -0.56 -6.72
N THR A 17 2.55 0.70 -6.43
CA THR A 17 3.62 1.06 -5.48
C THR A 17 3.23 0.74 -4.03
N LEU A 18 1.96 0.84 -3.65
CA LEU A 18 1.44 0.39 -2.35
C LEU A 18 1.51 -1.13 -2.17
N GLU A 19 1.10 -1.90 -3.17
CA GLU A 19 1.20 -3.36 -3.15
C GLU A 19 2.66 -3.81 -3.05
N HIS A 20 3.56 -3.17 -3.80
CA HIS A 20 5.00 -3.43 -3.72
C HIS A 20 5.55 -3.14 -2.32
N HIS A 21 5.21 -1.97 -1.75
CA HIS A 21 5.63 -1.57 -0.41
C HIS A 21 5.11 -2.52 0.68
N ILE A 22 3.88 -3.03 0.55
CA ILE A 22 3.34 -4.07 1.44
C ILE A 22 4.19 -5.36 1.37
N GLU A 23 4.60 -5.79 0.18
CA GLU A 23 5.44 -6.98 0.03
C GLU A 23 6.86 -6.77 0.60
N GLU A 24 7.43 -5.57 0.48
CA GLU A 24 8.70 -5.20 1.13
C GLU A 24 8.57 -5.28 2.66
N LEU A 25 7.55 -4.65 3.25
CA LEU A 25 7.30 -4.69 4.69
C LEU A 25 7.07 -6.13 5.19
N ARG A 26 6.41 -6.99 4.41
CA ARG A 26 6.25 -8.42 4.74
C ARG A 26 7.59 -9.16 4.71
N ALA A 27 8.49 -8.80 3.78
CA ALA A 27 9.83 -9.38 3.71
C ALA A 27 10.71 -8.91 4.87
N GLU A 28 10.64 -7.63 5.21
CA GLU A 28 11.33 -7.05 6.37
C GLU A 28 10.83 -7.65 7.68
N LEU A 29 9.50 -7.76 7.88
CA LEU A 29 8.93 -8.35 9.07
C LEU A 29 9.36 -9.80 9.29
N ARG A 30 9.49 -10.57 8.20
CA ARG A 30 9.99 -11.96 8.25
C ARG A 30 11.45 -12.03 8.68
N ASN A 31 12.25 -11.01 8.36
CA ASN A 31 13.67 -10.94 8.67
C ASN A 31 13.96 -10.18 9.97
N ALA A 32 13.02 -9.40 10.49
CA ALA A 32 13.17 -8.60 11.69
C ALA A 32 13.26 -9.50 12.93
N ILE A 33 14.36 -9.35 13.68
CA ILE A 33 14.67 -10.15 14.88
C ILE A 33 14.24 -9.39 16.13
N ASP A 34 14.40 -8.06 16.12
CA ASP A 34 14.03 -7.20 17.25
C ASP A 34 12.51 -7.05 17.35
N ALA A 35 11.98 -7.20 18.57
CA ALA A 35 10.54 -7.12 18.80
C ALA A 35 9.97 -5.72 18.59
N GLY A 36 10.75 -4.66 18.85
CA GLY A 36 10.38 -3.28 18.60
C GLY A 36 10.36 -2.95 17.11
N GLU A 37 11.41 -3.36 16.38
CA GLU A 37 11.48 -3.22 14.92
C GLU A 37 10.31 -3.95 14.26
N ARG A 38 10.02 -5.20 14.67
CA ARG A 38 8.84 -5.94 14.21
C ARG A 38 7.54 -5.18 14.47
N HIS A 39 7.37 -4.59 15.65
CA HIS A 39 6.16 -3.86 15.99
C HIS A 39 5.98 -2.60 15.14
N GLN A 40 7.08 -1.93 14.79
CA GLN A 40 7.09 -0.77 13.90
C GLN A 40 6.71 -1.18 12.48
N ILE A 41 7.32 -2.24 11.96
CA ILE A 41 7.03 -2.78 10.62
C ILE A 41 5.58 -3.27 10.54
N GLU A 42 5.05 -3.93 11.58
CA GLU A 42 3.65 -4.35 11.64
C GLU A 42 2.68 -3.15 11.61
N ALA A 43 3.00 -2.07 12.32
CA ALA A 43 2.18 -0.85 12.31
C ALA A 43 2.19 -0.17 10.92
N GLU A 44 3.35 -0.14 10.26
CA GLU A 44 3.48 0.39 8.91
C GLU A 44 2.74 -0.47 7.87
N LEU A 45 2.86 -1.80 7.99
CA LEU A 45 2.16 -2.76 7.15
C LEU A 45 0.64 -2.62 7.27
N GLU A 46 0.12 -2.45 8.49
CA GLU A 46 -1.31 -2.23 8.72
C GLU A 46 -1.78 -0.91 8.09
N ALA A 47 -1.00 0.17 8.23
CA ALA A 47 -1.32 1.46 7.62
C ALA A 47 -1.35 1.39 6.08
N ALA A 48 -0.37 0.71 5.47
CA ALA A 48 -0.30 0.51 4.03
C ALA A 48 -1.48 -0.34 3.52
N ARG A 49 -1.83 -1.43 4.23
CA ARG A 49 -3.00 -2.27 3.89
C ARG A 49 -4.31 -1.51 4.02
N ALA A 50 -4.47 -0.70 5.07
CA ALA A 50 -5.65 0.15 5.23
C ALA A 50 -5.74 1.23 4.13
N GLN A 51 -4.61 1.77 3.66
CA GLN A 51 -4.59 2.69 2.54
C GLN A 51 -4.97 1.98 1.23
N LEU A 52 -4.45 0.79 0.97
CA LEU A 52 -4.82 -0.02 -0.20
C LEU A 52 -6.31 -0.38 -0.17
N ALA A 53 -6.84 -0.82 0.97
CA ALA A 53 -8.26 -1.14 1.11
C ALA A 53 -9.18 0.06 0.85
N ARG A 54 -8.79 1.27 1.32
CA ARG A 54 -9.51 2.51 1.01
C ARG A 54 -9.49 2.82 -0.49
N ARG A 55 -8.35 2.66 -1.15
CA ARG A 55 -8.23 2.89 -2.60
C ARG A 55 -9.06 1.92 -3.41
N ILE A 56 -9.04 0.64 -3.07
CA ILE A 56 -9.89 -0.37 -3.71
C ILE A 56 -11.37 -0.04 -3.51
N ALA A 57 -11.76 0.35 -2.29
CA ALA A 57 -13.15 0.74 -2.02
C ALA A 57 -13.57 2.03 -2.75
N GLU A 58 -12.64 2.96 -2.99
CA GLU A 58 -12.86 4.15 -3.81
C GLU A 58 -13.01 3.81 -5.31
N GLU A 59 -12.30 2.79 -5.80
CA GLU A 59 -12.40 2.29 -7.18
C GLU A 59 -13.63 1.40 -7.43
N GLU A 60 -14.07 0.63 -6.43
CA GLU A 60 -15.29 -0.20 -6.50
C GLU A 60 -16.60 0.62 -6.39
N LEU A 61 -16.52 1.92 -6.07
CA LEU A 61 -17.69 2.79 -6.03
C LEU A 61 -18.13 3.15 -7.48
N PRO A 62 -19.37 2.82 -7.90
CA PRO A 62 -19.85 3.05 -9.26
C PRO A 62 -20.05 4.52 -9.64
#